data_AF-A0A942RPP4-F1
#
_entry.id   AF-A0A942RPP4-F1
#
_cell.length_a   1.000
_cell.length_b   1.000
_cell.length_c   1.000
_cell.angle_alpha   90.00
_cell.angle_beta   90.00
_cell.angle_gamma   90.00
#
_symmetry.space_group_name_H-M   'P 1'
#
loop_
_entity.id
_entity.type
_entity.pdbx_description
1 polymer ?
#
loop_
_entity_poly.entity_id
_entity_poly.type
_entity_poly.pdbx_seq_one_letter_code
_entity_poly.pdbx_strand_id
1 'polypeptide(L)'
;MPKSKVAILKSKPETILTDIHQLMKMADVSTALSKDSTTILKDNISWHFPYLSANTTPWQLEGVIQSLRTEGYNDLVSVHNNTVVTDPYRGEKFNKLAPLYIKYDV
;
A
#
# COMPACT_ATOMS: atom_id res chain seq x y z
N MET A 1 15.58 13.28 20.14
CA MET A 1 14.70 12.75 19.06
C MET A 1 14.72 11.24 19.14
N PRO A 2 13.57 10.55 19.00
CA PRO A 2 13.57 9.09 18.90
C PRO A 2 14.38 8.65 17.67
N LYS A 3 15.09 7.52 17.77
CA LYS A 3 15.79 6.93 16.63
C LYS A 3 14.78 6.33 15.66
N SER A 4 15.00 6.48 14.36
CA SER A 4 14.18 5.82 13.35
C SER A 4 14.26 4.30 13.48
N LYS A 5 13.11 3.63 13.39
CA LYS A 5 13.03 2.16 13.34
C LYS A 5 13.02 1.72 11.88
N VAL A 6 13.90 0.78 11.52
CA VAL A 6 13.99 0.20 10.18
C VAL A 6 13.79 -1.30 10.28
N ALA A 7 12.86 -1.84 9.50
CA ALA A 7 12.59 -3.26 9.42
C ALA A 7 12.96 -3.78 8.02
N ILE A 8 13.61 -4.94 7.96
CA ILE A 8 13.99 -5.61 6.72
C ILE A 8 13.61 -7.08 6.87
N LEU A 9 12.91 -7.62 5.88
CA LEU A 9 12.50 -9.01 5.86
C LEU A 9 12.80 -9.61 4.49
N LYS A 10 13.43 -10.79 4.46
CA LYS A 10 13.59 -11.57 3.24
C LYS A 10 12.28 -12.30 2.95
N SER A 11 11.67 -11.98 1.82
CA SER A 11 10.35 -12.49 1.42
C SER A 11 10.45 -13.50 0.27
N LYS A 12 9.36 -14.25 0.06
CA LYS A 12 9.15 -15.12 -1.11
C LYS A 12 7.77 -14.85 -1.72
N PRO A 13 7.56 -15.14 -3.03
CA PRO A 13 6.26 -14.95 -3.66
C PRO A 13 5.10 -15.61 -2.92
N GLU A 14 5.32 -16.78 -2.32
CA GLU A 14 4.28 -17.56 -1.63
C GLU A 14 3.85 -16.94 -0.31
N THR A 15 4.71 -16.11 0.31
CA THR A 15 4.49 -15.54 1.65
C THR A 15 4.33 -14.03 1.65
N ILE A 16 4.38 -13.38 0.48
CA ILE A 16 4.51 -11.92 0.35
C ILE A 16 3.48 -11.11 1.15
N LEU A 17 2.21 -11.55 1.20
CA LEU A 17 1.17 -10.83 1.95
C LEU A 17 1.40 -10.92 3.46
N THR A 18 1.72 -12.11 3.97
CA THR A 18 2.05 -12.32 5.38
C THR A 18 3.36 -11.61 5.76
N ASP A 19 4.33 -11.62 4.86
CA ASP A 19 5.61 -10.94 5.03
C ASP A 19 5.43 -9.42 5.15
N ILE A 20 4.53 -8.82 4.35
CA ILE A 20 4.18 -7.40 4.46
C ILE A 20 3.56 -7.10 5.83
N HIS A 21 2.63 -7.94 6.31
CA HIS A 21 2.05 -7.77 7.64
C HIS A 21 3.12 -7.83 8.74
N GLN A 22 3.99 -8.84 8.68
CA GLN A 22 5.11 -8.97 9.62
C GLN A 22 6.05 -7.75 9.57
N LEU A 23 6.38 -7.27 8.37
CA LEU A 23 7.23 -6.10 8.17
C LEU A 23 6.61 -4.84 8.80
N MET A 24 5.31 -4.63 8.64
CA MET A 24 4.60 -3.50 9.25
C MET A 24 4.58 -3.57 10.78
N LYS A 25 4.42 -4.77 11.37
CA LYS A 25 4.53 -4.96 12.82
C LYS A 25 5.96 -4.70 13.31
N MET A 26 6.97 -5.22 12.60
CA MET A 26 8.38 -4.96 12.93
C MET A 26 8.70 -3.47 12.90
N ALA A 27 8.06 -2.70 12.03
CA ALA A 27 8.22 -1.25 11.91
C ALA A 27 7.33 -0.43 12.86
N ASP A 28 6.54 -1.06 13.74
CA ASP A 28 5.60 -0.42 14.67
C ASP A 28 4.61 0.55 14.00
N VAL A 29 4.13 0.25 12.78
CA VAL A 29 3.24 1.15 12.02
C VAL A 29 2.01 1.58 12.81
N SER A 30 1.44 0.68 13.62
CA SER A 30 0.24 0.95 14.42
C SER A 30 0.45 2.00 15.52
N THR A 31 1.69 2.32 15.87
CA THR A 31 2.04 3.38 16.83
C THR A 31 2.17 4.75 16.17
N ALA A 32 2.30 4.79 14.84
CA ALA A 32 2.54 6.01 14.08
C ALA A 32 1.26 6.58 13.44
N LEU A 33 0.22 5.75 13.25
CA LEU A 33 -1.02 6.14 12.59
C LEU A 33 -2.20 6.15 13.58
N SER A 34 -3.01 7.22 13.54
CA SER A 34 -4.26 7.30 14.29
C SER A 34 -5.31 6.34 13.72
N LYS A 35 -6.04 5.65 14.60
CA LYS A 35 -7.19 4.80 14.21
C LYS A 35 -8.50 5.59 14.09
N ASP A 36 -8.54 6.79 14.64
CA ASP A 36 -9.72 7.67 14.66
C ASP A 36 -9.78 8.61 13.46
N SER A 37 -9.00 8.33 12.41
CA SER A 37 -8.89 9.18 11.23
C SER A 37 -8.77 8.33 9.98
N THR A 38 -9.33 8.82 8.88
CA THR A 38 -9.19 8.20 7.57
C THR A 38 -7.72 8.01 7.22
N THR A 39 -7.32 6.77 6.95
CA THR A 39 -5.97 6.46 6.49
C THR A 39 -5.94 6.49 4.97
N ILE A 40 -5.10 7.36 4.42
CA ILE A 40 -4.93 7.52 2.98
C ILE A 40 -3.87 6.55 2.46
N LEU A 41 -4.28 5.67 1.56
CA LEU A 41 -3.42 4.82 0.74
C LEU A 41 -3.05 5.57 -0.53
N LYS A 42 -1.85 6.13 -0.55
CA LYS A 42 -1.32 6.80 -1.73
C LYS A 42 -0.41 5.84 -2.51
N ASP A 43 -0.93 5.22 -3.55
CA ASP A 43 -0.05 4.53 -4.50
C ASP A 43 0.87 5.52 -5.21
N ASN A 44 1.99 4.98 -5.70
CA ASN A 44 2.93 5.74 -6.49
C ASN A 44 3.18 4.98 -7.78
N ILE A 45 2.90 5.61 -8.91
CA ILE A 45 3.13 5.07 -10.24
C ILE A 45 3.87 6.07 -11.12
N SER A 46 4.77 5.57 -11.96
CA SER A 46 5.49 6.38 -12.95
C SER A 46 4.70 6.41 -14.24
N TRP A 47 4.21 7.60 -14.58
CA TRP A 47 3.22 7.81 -15.65
C TRP A 47 1.99 6.94 -15.39
N HIS A 48 1.78 5.91 -16.20
CA HIS A 48 0.68 4.97 -16.06
C HIS A 48 1.09 3.52 -16.39
N PHE A 49 2.35 3.30 -16.75
CA PHE A 49 2.83 2.00 -17.24
C PHE A 49 3.41 1.16 -16.09
N PRO A 50 3.47 -0.18 -16.23
CA PRO A 50 4.00 -1.06 -15.20
C PRO A 50 5.53 -0.98 -15.12
N TYR A 51 6.05 -0.33 -14.07
CA TYR A 51 7.47 -0.29 -13.74
C TYR A 51 7.71 -0.97 -12.38
N LEU A 52 7.97 -2.28 -12.40
CA LEU A 52 7.89 -3.19 -11.24
C LEU A 52 8.89 -2.96 -10.07
N SER A 53 9.70 -1.91 -10.12
CA SER A 53 10.58 -1.49 -9.00
C SER A 53 10.38 -0.03 -8.60
N ALA A 54 9.67 0.76 -9.41
CA ALA A 54 9.39 2.17 -9.16
C ALA A 54 7.93 2.39 -8.72
N ASN A 55 7.04 1.48 -9.12
CA ASN A 55 5.62 1.58 -8.85
C ASN A 55 5.21 0.74 -7.64
N THR A 56 4.14 1.16 -6.97
CA THR A 56 3.38 0.30 -6.07
C THR A 56 2.92 -0.95 -6.80
N THR A 57 3.20 -2.12 -6.24
CA THR A 57 2.80 -3.39 -6.82
C THR A 57 1.45 -3.85 -6.25
N PRO A 58 0.69 -4.68 -6.97
CA PRO A 58 -0.59 -5.20 -6.47
C PRO A 58 -0.46 -5.92 -5.12
N TRP A 59 0.55 -6.78 -4.97
CA TRP A 59 0.78 -7.50 -3.70
C TRP A 59 1.20 -6.58 -2.56
N GLN A 60 1.93 -5.49 -2.85
CA GLN A 60 2.26 -4.47 -1.85
C GLN A 60 0.99 -3.78 -1.36
N LEU A 61 0.15 -3.32 -2.30
CA LEU A 61 -1.12 -2.66 -1.97
C LEU A 61 -2.04 -3.60 -1.17
N GLU A 62 -2.25 -4.82 -1.65
CA GLU A 62 -3.10 -5.81 -1.00
C GLU A 62 -2.59 -6.17 0.40
N GLY A 63 -1.29 -6.42 0.56
CA GLY A 63 -0.69 -6.74 1.85
C GLY A 63 -0.83 -5.60 2.86
N VAL A 64 -0.67 -4.34 2.42
CA VAL A 64 -0.87 -3.17 3.27
C VAL A 64 -2.32 -3.01 3.68
N ILE A 65 -3.28 -3.15 2.75
CA ILE A 65 -4.72 -3.08 3.07
C ILE A 65 -5.10 -4.15 4.10
N GLN A 66 -4.71 -5.41 3.87
CA GLN A 66 -5.02 -6.51 4.78
C GLN A 66 -4.41 -6.30 6.17
N SER A 67 -3.16 -5.83 6.22
CA SER A 67 -2.46 -5.55 7.48
C SER A 67 -3.13 -4.43 8.26
N LEU A 68 -3.45 -3.30 7.61
CA LEU A 68 -4.14 -2.18 8.24
C LEU A 68 -5.51 -2.58 8.80
N ARG A 69 -6.31 -3.33 8.03
CA ARG A 69 -7.61 -3.83 8.52
C ARG A 69 -7.45 -4.77 9.71
N THR A 70 -6.47 -5.68 9.66
CA THR A 70 -6.16 -6.59 10.77
C THR A 70 -5.79 -5.83 12.05
N GLU A 71 -5.12 -4.68 11.93
CA GLU A 71 -4.73 -3.82 13.05
C GLU A 71 -5.84 -2.82 13.47
N GLY A 72 -7.02 -2.88 12.85
CA GLY A 72 -8.21 -2.09 13.20
C GLY A 72 -8.37 -0.75 12.47
N TYR A 73 -7.61 -0.51 11.40
CA TYR A 73 -7.79 0.66 10.53
C TYR A 73 -8.86 0.35 9.48
N ASN A 74 -10.11 0.71 9.78
CA ASN A 74 -11.26 0.36 8.96
C ASN A 74 -11.64 1.44 7.94
N ASP A 75 -11.29 2.70 8.22
CA ASP A 75 -11.54 3.84 7.33
C ASP A 75 -10.31 4.08 6.45
N LEU A 76 -10.30 3.45 5.28
CA LEU A 76 -9.21 3.50 4.30
C LEU A 76 -9.73 4.10 3.00
N VAL A 77 -8.97 5.01 2.41
CA VAL A 77 -9.25 5.56 1.07
C VAL A 77 -7.99 5.55 0.22
N SER A 78 -8.14 5.27 -1.06
CA SER A 78 -7.09 5.36 -2.06
C SER A 78 -7.08 6.74 -2.72
N VAL A 79 -5.88 7.28 -2.94
CA VAL A 79 -5.72 8.54 -3.70
C VAL A 79 -4.59 8.41 -4.70
N HIS A 80 -4.81 9.00 -5.87
CA HIS A 80 -3.88 8.93 -6.98
C HIS A 80 -3.38 10.31 -7.37
N ASN A 81 -2.15 10.36 -7.89
CA ASN A 81 -1.69 11.56 -8.57
C ASN A 81 -2.42 11.69 -9.93
N ASN A 82 -2.97 12.87 -10.19
CA ASN A 82 -3.46 13.25 -11.51
C ASN A 82 -2.60 14.42 -12.00
N THR A 83 -1.70 14.14 -12.95
CA THR A 83 -0.68 15.09 -13.39
C THR A 83 -0.60 15.13 -14.91
N VAL A 84 0.18 16.08 -15.44
CA VAL A 84 0.42 16.21 -16.88
C VAL A 84 1.02 14.97 -17.55
N VAL A 85 1.62 14.05 -16.77
CA VAL A 85 2.21 12.80 -17.25
C VAL A 85 1.56 11.53 -16.69
N THR A 86 0.57 11.68 -15.80
CA THR A 86 -0.12 10.56 -15.14
C THR A 86 -1.61 10.81 -15.10
N ASP A 87 -2.38 9.91 -15.70
CA ASP A 87 -3.82 9.76 -15.53
C ASP A 87 -4.12 8.50 -14.68
N PRO A 88 -4.87 8.69 -13.59
CA PRO A 88 -5.03 7.67 -12.57
C PRO A 88 -5.81 6.46 -13.08
N TYR A 89 -6.82 6.64 -13.93
CA TYR A 89 -7.69 5.56 -14.43
C TYR A 89 -6.96 4.59 -15.36
N ARG A 90 -6.07 5.11 -16.22
CA ARG A 90 -5.18 4.23 -16.99
C ARG A 90 -4.14 3.58 -16.07
N GLY A 91 -3.64 4.34 -15.10
CA GLY A 91 -2.64 3.89 -14.14
C GLY A 91 -3.09 2.68 -13.33
N GLU A 92 -4.26 2.78 -12.69
CA GLU A 92 -4.85 1.71 -11.87
C GLU A 92 -5.12 0.44 -12.70
N LYS A 93 -5.51 0.60 -13.98
CA LYS A 93 -5.80 -0.52 -14.87
C LYS A 93 -4.54 -1.23 -15.34
N PHE A 94 -3.53 -0.48 -15.77
CA PHE A 94 -2.29 -1.04 -16.31
C PHE A 94 -1.40 -1.62 -15.20
N ASN A 95 -1.39 -1.00 -14.02
CA ASN A 95 -0.66 -1.50 -12.85
C ASN A 95 -1.43 -2.55 -12.04
N LYS A 96 -2.65 -2.91 -12.45
CA LYS A 96 -3.50 -3.92 -11.80
C LYS A 96 -3.88 -3.56 -10.35
N LEU A 97 -4.02 -2.27 -10.06
CA LEU A 97 -4.42 -1.77 -8.75
C LEU A 97 -5.95 -1.68 -8.62
N ALA A 98 -6.66 -1.34 -9.71
CA ALA A 98 -8.13 -1.21 -9.72
C ALA A 98 -8.90 -2.42 -9.14
N PRO A 99 -8.55 -3.68 -9.46
CA PRO A 99 -9.23 -4.83 -8.87
C PRO A 99 -9.12 -4.89 -7.34
N LEU A 100 -8.06 -4.34 -6.77
CA LEU A 100 -7.84 -4.33 -5.32
C LEU A 100 -8.66 -3.21 -4.64
N TYR A 101 -8.69 -2.01 -5.22
CA TYR A 101 -9.57 -0.93 -4.75
C TYR A 101 -11.03 -1.39 -4.67
N ILE A 102 -11.51 -2.04 -5.73
CA ILE A 102 -12.88 -2.60 -5.78
C ILE A 102 -13.06 -3.75 -4.77
N LYS A 103 -12.11 -4.71 -4.71
CA LYS A 103 -12.20 -5.87 -3.82
C LYS A 103 -12.27 -5.45 -2.35
N TYR A 104 -11.52 -4.41 -1.99
CA TYR A 104 -11.41 -3.97 -0.61
C TYR A 104 -12.31 -2.79 -0.27
N ASP A 105 -12.98 -2.15 -1.23
CA ASP A 105 -13.77 -0.93 -1.00
C ASP A 105 -12.90 0.17 -0.37
N VAL A 106 -11.81 0.51 -1.06
CA VAL A 106 -10.86 1.57 -0.71
C VAL A 106 -10.52 2.43 -1.91
#